data_AF-A0A8I5KX00-F1
#
_entry.id   AF-A0A8I5KX00-F1
#
_cell.length_a   1.000
_cell.length_b   1.000
_cell.length_c   1.000
_cell.angle_alpha   90.00
_cell.angle_beta   90.00
_cell.angle_gamma   90.00
#
_symmetry.space_group_name_H-M   'P 1'
#
loop_
_entity.id
_entity.type
_entity.pdbx_description
1 polymer ?
#
loop_
_entity_poly.entity_id
_entity_poly.type
_entity_poly.pdbx_seq_one_letter_code
_entity_poly.pdbx_strand_id
1 'polypeptide(L)'
;MNRIQKPNEVSSPPTTSAVIPPAVPQAQHLVAQPRVATIQQCQSPTNYLQGLDGKPIIAAPVFTKMLQNLSASEGQLVVFECRVKGAPSPKVEWYREGTLIEDSPDFRILQK
;
A
#
# COMPACT_ATOMS: atom_id res chain seq x y z
N MET A 1 48.01 32.97 -18.86
CA MET A 1 47.72 34.17 -19.67
C MET A 1 48.31 33.96 -21.05
N ASN A 2 47.44 33.94 -22.09
CA ASN A 2 47.72 33.93 -23.54
C ASN A 2 48.47 32.67 -24.07
N ARG A 3 48.25 32.15 -25.28
CA ARG A 3 47.71 32.72 -26.52
C ARG A 3 47.30 31.60 -27.49
N ILE A 4 46.26 31.86 -28.28
CA ILE A 4 45.73 31.11 -29.43
C ILE A 4 46.70 31.12 -30.62
N GLN A 5 46.88 30.00 -31.36
CA GLN A 5 46.68 29.94 -32.83
C GLN A 5 46.77 28.52 -33.47
N LYS A 6 45.88 28.34 -34.46
CA LYS A 6 45.63 27.29 -35.51
C LYS A 6 46.84 27.05 -36.47
N PRO A 7 46.84 26.15 -37.51
CA PRO A 7 45.72 25.66 -38.35
C PRO A 7 45.74 24.18 -38.87
N ASN A 8 44.67 23.85 -39.61
CA ASN A 8 44.43 22.66 -40.46
C ASN A 8 45.47 22.42 -41.57
N GLU A 9 45.66 21.16 -42.00
CA GLU A 9 45.55 20.65 -43.40
C GLU A 9 45.91 19.15 -43.42
N VAL A 10 44.95 18.26 -43.66
CA VAL A 10 44.63 17.61 -44.95
C VAL A 10 45.81 16.84 -45.58
N SER A 11 45.72 15.51 -45.56
CA SER A 11 46.33 14.65 -46.58
C SER A 11 45.63 13.29 -46.52
N SER A 12 44.77 13.03 -47.50
CA SER A 12 44.06 11.76 -47.66
C SER A 12 44.95 10.74 -48.44
N PRO A 13 44.46 9.51 -48.64
CA PRO A 13 45.00 8.24 -48.15
C PRO A 13 45.98 7.57 -49.15
N PRO A 14 46.51 6.35 -48.92
CA PRO A 14 45.77 5.19 -49.46
C PRO A 14 45.99 3.82 -48.76
N THR A 15 45.01 2.95 -48.98
CA THR A 15 45.14 1.50 -49.22
C THR A 15 45.37 0.52 -48.06
N THR A 16 44.53 -0.52 -48.10
CA THR A 16 44.66 -1.82 -47.44
C THR A 16 44.31 -1.84 -45.95
N SER A 17 43.06 -2.21 -45.65
CA SER A 17 42.79 -3.58 -45.18
C SER A 17 41.31 -3.76 -44.89
N ALA A 18 40.79 -4.92 -45.32
CA ALA A 18 39.61 -5.60 -44.81
C ALA A 18 38.27 -4.83 -44.84
N VAL A 19 37.45 -5.20 -45.82
CA VAL A 19 35.99 -5.11 -45.72
C VAL A 19 35.54 -5.90 -44.48
N ILE A 20 35.16 -5.20 -43.43
CA ILE A 20 34.51 -5.76 -42.24
C ILE A 20 33.00 -5.71 -42.50
N PRO A 21 32.28 -6.83 -42.64
CA PRO A 21 30.82 -6.79 -42.62
C PRO A 21 30.33 -6.50 -41.19
N PRO A 22 29.41 -5.54 -40.97
CA PRO A 22 28.75 -5.38 -39.68
C PRO A 22 27.58 -6.37 -39.61
N ALA A 23 27.84 -7.62 -39.24
CA ALA A 23 26.77 -8.53 -38.81
C ALA A 23 26.58 -8.38 -37.31
N VAL A 24 25.78 -7.39 -36.93
CA VAL A 24 25.24 -7.22 -35.57
C VAL A 24 24.54 -8.52 -35.17
N PRO A 25 24.94 -9.22 -34.10
CA PRO A 25 24.12 -10.28 -33.53
C PRO A 25 22.85 -9.62 -33.01
N GLN A 26 21.74 -9.82 -33.70
CA GLN A 26 20.45 -9.38 -33.20
C GLN A 26 20.20 -10.11 -31.89
N ALA A 27 20.37 -9.38 -30.78
CA ALA A 27 19.91 -9.81 -29.47
C ALA A 27 18.41 -10.07 -29.58
N GLN A 28 18.04 -11.34 -29.67
CA GLN A 28 16.66 -11.77 -29.56
C GLN A 28 16.18 -11.28 -28.20
N HIS A 29 15.14 -10.45 -28.23
CA HIS A 29 14.49 -9.90 -27.06
C HIS A 29 13.82 -11.06 -26.30
N LEU A 30 14.59 -11.74 -25.45
CA LEU A 30 14.01 -12.61 -24.44
C LEU A 30 13.38 -11.66 -23.42
N VAL A 31 12.12 -11.31 -23.67
CA VAL A 31 11.25 -10.67 -22.71
C VAL A 31 11.34 -11.49 -21.43
N ALA A 32 12.02 -10.95 -20.41
CA ALA A 32 11.82 -11.43 -19.06
C ALA A 32 10.33 -11.23 -18.77
N GLN A 33 9.56 -12.31 -18.76
CA GLN A 33 8.18 -12.25 -18.29
C GLN A 33 8.24 -11.69 -16.87
N PRO A 34 7.53 -10.58 -16.56
CA PRO A 34 7.23 -10.29 -15.18
C PRO A 34 6.41 -11.49 -14.72
N ARG A 35 7.01 -12.36 -13.90
CA ARG A 35 6.23 -13.32 -13.15
C ARG A 35 5.40 -12.45 -12.23
N VAL A 36 4.15 -12.19 -12.63
CA VAL A 36 3.15 -11.64 -11.73
C VAL A 36 3.12 -12.66 -10.61
N ALA A 37 3.73 -12.32 -9.47
CA ALA A 37 3.54 -13.09 -8.26
C ALA A 37 2.03 -13.09 -8.06
N THR A 38 1.40 -14.24 -8.28
CA THR A 38 0.00 -14.43 -7.97
C THR A 38 -0.13 -14.07 -6.50
N ILE A 39 -0.69 -12.89 -6.24
CA ILE A 39 -1.02 -12.46 -4.89
C ILE A 39 -2.08 -13.46 -4.47
N GLN A 40 -1.69 -14.46 -3.68
CA GLN A 40 -2.61 -15.40 -3.06
C GLN A 40 -3.50 -14.56 -2.16
N GLN A 41 -4.67 -14.21 -2.69
CA GLN A 41 -5.63 -13.33 -2.05
C GLN A 41 -6.01 -13.93 -0.69
N CYS A 42 -5.87 -13.13 0.37
CA CYS A 42 -6.16 -13.53 1.75
C CYS A 42 -7.58 -14.09 1.83
N GLN A 43 -7.73 -15.40 1.98
CA GLN A 43 -9.04 -16.01 2.15
C GLN A 43 -9.52 -15.75 3.59
N SER A 44 -10.32 -14.69 3.78
CA SER A 44 -11.05 -14.48 5.02
C SER A 44 -12.29 -15.40 5.02
N PRO A 45 -12.55 -16.14 6.12
CA PRO A 45 -13.69 -17.05 6.21
C PRO A 45 -14.95 -16.24 6.54
N THR A 46 -15.39 -15.39 5.62
CA THR A 46 -16.57 -14.58 5.89
C THR A 46 -17.78 -15.36 5.37
N ASN A 47 -18.51 -15.99 6.28
CA ASN A 47 -19.85 -16.50 5.99
C ASN A 47 -20.76 -15.26 5.85
N TYR A 48 -20.96 -14.81 4.61
CA TYR A 48 -21.64 -13.56 4.29
C TYR A 48 -23.17 -13.73 4.33
N LEU A 49 -23.88 -12.77 4.93
CA LEU A 49 -25.33 -12.67 4.81
C LEU A 49 -25.70 -12.39 3.34
N GLN A 50 -26.54 -13.26 2.77
CA GLN A 50 -26.78 -13.36 1.33
C GLN A 50 -27.75 -12.27 0.86
N GLY A 51 -27.28 -11.36 0.00
CA GLY A 51 -28.15 -10.46 -0.76
C GLY A 51 -29.02 -11.25 -1.76
N LEU A 52 -30.07 -10.60 -2.27
CA LEU A 52 -31.07 -11.15 -3.20
C LEU A 52 -30.43 -11.75 -4.47
N ASP A 53 -29.23 -11.31 -4.81
CA ASP A 53 -28.41 -11.69 -5.96
C ASP A 53 -27.28 -12.68 -5.64
N GLY A 54 -27.23 -13.21 -4.41
CA GLY A 54 -26.21 -14.17 -3.97
C GLY A 54 -24.83 -13.56 -3.73
N LYS A 55 -24.69 -12.23 -3.79
CA LYS A 55 -23.43 -11.53 -3.50
C LYS A 55 -23.33 -11.16 -2.02
N PRO A 56 -22.09 -11.15 -1.48
CA PRO A 56 -21.85 -10.69 -0.13
C PRO A 56 -22.21 -9.21 0.00
N ILE A 57 -23.05 -8.88 0.98
CA ILE A 57 -23.28 -7.48 1.36
C ILE A 57 -22.03 -7.00 2.09
N ILE A 58 -21.24 -6.15 1.43
CA ILE A 58 -20.04 -5.53 1.99
C ILE A 58 -20.36 -4.06 2.25
N ALA A 59 -20.25 -3.64 3.51
CA ALA A 59 -20.48 -2.27 3.91
C ALA A 59 -19.29 -1.80 4.75
N ALA A 60 -18.69 -0.68 4.33
CA ALA A 60 -17.60 -0.05 5.07
C ALA A 60 -18.06 0.30 6.51
N PRO A 61 -17.16 0.21 7.50
CA PRO A 61 -17.45 0.64 8.87
C PRO A 61 -17.81 2.12 8.93
N VAL A 62 -18.94 2.43 9.56
CA VAL A 62 -19.42 3.81 9.77
C VAL A 62 -19.83 3.99 11.23
N PHE A 63 -19.34 5.06 11.85
CA PHE A 63 -19.79 5.49 13.16
C PHE A 63 -21.20 6.07 13.06
N THR A 64 -22.17 5.33 13.57
CA THR A 64 -23.56 5.80 13.76
C THR A 64 -23.76 6.53 15.08
N LYS A 65 -22.88 6.29 16.05
CA LYS A 65 -22.73 7.10 17.26
C LYS A 65 -21.25 7.39 17.47
N MET A 66 -20.89 8.67 17.42
CA MET A 66 -19.52 9.13 17.65
C MET A 66 -19.24 9.24 19.15
N LEU A 67 -17.96 9.12 19.49
CA LEU A 67 -17.47 9.46 20.82
C LEU A 67 -17.74 10.93 21.13
N GLN A 68 -18.00 11.20 22.40
CA GLN A 68 -18.28 12.53 22.92
C GLN A 68 -17.32 12.86 24.05
N ASN A 69 -17.05 14.16 24.20
CA ASN A 69 -16.23 14.66 25.28
C ASN A 69 -17.03 14.59 26.59
N LEU A 70 -16.39 14.09 27.65
CA LEU A 70 -16.99 13.99 28.97
C LEU A 70 -16.03 14.61 29.99
N SER A 71 -16.58 15.33 30.95
CA SER A 71 -15.86 15.85 32.11
C SER A 71 -16.34 15.11 33.34
N ALA A 72 -15.41 14.59 34.14
CA ALA A 72 -15.72 13.86 35.36
C ALA A 72 -14.78 14.31 36.49
N SER A 73 -15.27 14.22 37.72
CA SER A 73 -14.47 14.46 38.92
C SER A 73 -13.59 13.25 39.25
N GLU A 74 -12.55 13.46 40.04
CA GLU A 74 -11.69 12.38 40.51
C GLU A 74 -12.49 11.28 41.22
N GLY A 75 -12.15 10.02 40.96
CA GLY A 75 -12.82 8.85 41.50
C GLY A 75 -14.16 8.49 40.86
N GLN A 76 -14.66 9.28 39.89
CA GLN A 76 -15.87 8.95 39.15
C GLN A 76 -15.57 7.99 37.99
N LEU A 77 -16.48 7.02 37.80
CA LEU A 77 -16.45 6.13 36.65
C LEU A 77 -16.95 6.86 35.40
N VAL A 78 -16.19 6.75 34.30
CA VAL A 78 -16.57 7.30 33.00
C VAL A 78 -16.84 6.18 32.01
N VAL A 79 -17.92 6.31 31.24
CA VAL A 79 -18.29 5.35 30.20
C VAL A 79 -18.27 6.05 28.85
N PHE A 80 -17.38 5.60 27.97
CA PHE A 80 -17.35 6.01 26.57
C PHE A 80 -18.13 5.00 25.73
N GLU A 81 -19.07 5.47 24.90
CA GLU A 81 -19.88 4.64 24.01
C GLU A 81 -19.76 5.15 22.58
N CYS A 82 -19.49 4.24 21.65
CA CYS A 82 -19.63 4.47 20.21
C CYS A 82 -20.47 3.34 19.59
N ARG A 83 -21.02 3.59 18.40
CA ARG A 83 -21.76 2.57 17.63
C ARG A 83 -21.25 2.55 16.22
N VAL A 84 -20.75 1.40 15.80
CA VAL A 84 -20.21 1.20 14.45
C VAL A 84 -21.09 0.20 13.72
N LYS A 85 -21.52 0.55 12.50
CA LYS A 85 -22.17 -0.38 11.57
C LYS A 85 -21.18 -0.74 10.48
N GLY A 86 -21.23 -1.97 10.01
CA GLY A 86 -20.39 -2.46 8.92
C GLY A 86 -20.74 -3.91 8.63
N ALA A 87 -20.42 -4.36 7.42
CA ALA A 87 -20.57 -5.75 7.01
C ALA A 87 -19.28 -6.19 6.30
N PRO A 88 -18.53 -7.17 6.84
CA PRO A 88 -18.76 -7.89 8.09
C PRO A 88 -18.67 -7.00 9.34
N SER A 89 -19.12 -7.51 10.50
CA SER A 89 -19.10 -6.78 11.76
C SER A 89 -17.69 -6.22 12.06
N PRO A 90 -17.55 -4.92 12.30
CA PRO A 90 -16.25 -4.30 12.50
C PRO A 90 -15.64 -4.68 13.87
N LYS A 91 -14.32 -4.83 13.90
CA LYS A 91 -13.54 -4.88 15.14
C LYS A 91 -13.34 -3.45 15.64
N VAL A 92 -13.53 -3.21 16.95
CA VAL A 92 -13.33 -1.90 17.58
C VAL A 92 -12.19 -2.01 18.58
N GLU A 93 -11.24 -1.08 18.50
CA GLU A 93 -10.08 -0.98 19.39
C GLU A 93 -10.04 0.41 20.01
N TRP A 94 -9.67 0.49 21.28
CA TRP A 94 -9.64 1.73 22.04
C TRP A 94 -8.22 2.16 22.31
N TYR A 95 -7.95 3.47 22.24
CA TYR A 95 -6.61 4.02 22.44
C TYR A 95 -6.66 5.19 23.42
N ARG A 96 -5.65 5.28 24.29
CA ARG A 96 -5.38 6.45 25.14
C ARG A 96 -3.96 6.93 24.86
N GLU A 97 -3.84 8.18 24.43
CA GLU A 97 -2.53 8.81 24.15
C GLU A 97 -1.67 7.97 23.19
N GLY A 98 -2.31 7.34 22.20
CA GLY A 98 -1.65 6.48 21.21
C GLY A 98 -1.37 5.04 21.69
N THR A 99 -1.65 4.71 22.94
CA THR A 99 -1.48 3.35 23.49
C THR A 99 -2.78 2.57 23.39
N LEU A 100 -2.72 1.34 22.88
CA LEU A 100 -3.87 0.42 22.85
C LEU A 100 -4.34 0.11 24.27
N ILE A 101 -5.63 0.24 24.51
CA ILE A 101 -6.27 -0.16 25.76
C ILE A 101 -6.72 -1.60 25.60
N GLU A 102 -6.28 -2.45 26.53
CA GLU A 102 -6.75 -3.82 26.68
C GLU A 102 -7.67 -3.92 27.91
N ASP A 103 -8.44 -5.01 28.00
CA ASP A 103 -9.29 -5.25 29.15
C ASP A 103 -8.45 -5.48 30.42
N SER A 104 -8.76 -4.75 31.48
CA SER A 104 -8.02 -4.76 32.74
C SER A 104 -8.92 -4.33 33.91
N PRO A 105 -8.44 -4.41 35.17
CA PRO A 105 -9.20 -3.91 36.32
C PRO A 105 -9.58 -2.44 36.23
N ASP A 106 -8.74 -1.63 35.57
CA ASP A 106 -8.93 -0.18 35.43
C ASP A 106 -9.73 0.19 34.18
N PHE A 107 -9.66 -0.62 33.12
CA PHE A 107 -10.37 -0.39 31.85
C PHE A 107 -11.19 -1.61 31.46
N ARG A 108 -12.51 -1.46 31.40
CA ARG A 108 -13.41 -2.53 30.92
C ARG A 108 -13.92 -2.22 29.54
N ILE A 109 -13.69 -3.13 28.59
CA ILE A 109 -14.14 -2.97 27.21
C ILE A 109 -15.35 -3.87 26.96
N LEU A 110 -16.51 -3.26 26.68
CA LEU A 110 -17.75 -3.98 26.42
C LEU A 110 -18.12 -3.82 24.94
N GLN A 111 -18.05 -4.89 24.16
CA GLN A 111 -18.55 -4.95 22.78
C GLN A 111 -19.77 -5.88 22.72
N LYS A 112 -20.86 -5.38 22.13
CA LYS A 112 -22.11 -6.13 21.90
C LYS A 112 -22.27 -6.50 20.43
#